data_AF-A0A1J4W7G1-F1
#
_entry.id   AF-A0A1J4W7G1-F1
#
_cell.length_a   1.000
_cell.length_b   1.000
_cell.length_c   1.000
_cell.angle_alpha   90.00
_cell.angle_beta   90.00
_cell.angle_gamma   90.00
#
_symmetry.space_group_name_H-M   'P 1'
#
loop_
_entity.id
_entity.type
_entity.pdbx_description
1 polymer ?
#
loop_
_entity_poly.entity_id
_entity_poly.type
_entity_poly.pdbx_seq_one_letter_code
_entity_poly.pdbx_strand_id
1 'polypeptide(L)'
;MAITMINPQELKEHDFFKSHCWAKLKSIVFCAVMWHGKNAKKAELLEVGSLDFLEDDDLIKEIRADYDFIRKKLTKYGFESLTGKDGKWIQARTKGPGHGSTSRAFYARKELVKKIFEIGE
;
A
#
# COMPACT_ATOMS: atom_id res chain seq x y z
N MET A 1 1.67 5.71 2.12
CA MET A 1 0.57 6.05 1.19
C MET A 1 -0.52 4.98 1.28
N ALA A 2 -1.80 5.32 1.28
CA ALA A 2 -2.87 4.30 1.21
C ALA A 2 -2.95 3.75 -0.21
N ILE A 3 -3.05 2.43 -0.39
CA ILE A 3 -3.11 1.76 -1.70
C ILE A 3 -4.57 1.38 -1.99
N THR A 4 -5.14 0.45 -1.22
CA THR A 4 -6.52 -0.01 -1.36
C THR A 4 -7.03 -0.60 -0.04
N MET A 5 -8.35 -0.66 0.13
CA MET A 5 -8.98 -1.44 1.21
C MET A 5 -8.61 -2.92 1.10
N ILE A 6 -8.50 -3.60 2.24
CA ILE A 6 -8.40 -5.06 2.30
C ILE A 6 -9.80 -5.63 2.36
N ASN A 7 -10.19 -6.36 1.32
CA ASN A 7 -11.34 -7.25 1.34
C ASN A 7 -10.87 -8.66 1.77
N PRO A 8 -11.34 -9.20 2.90
CA PRO A 8 -10.90 -10.51 3.39
C PRO A 8 -11.17 -11.66 2.42
N GLN A 9 -12.26 -11.60 1.65
CA GLN A 9 -12.63 -12.64 0.70
C GLN A 9 -11.69 -12.61 -0.50
N GLU A 10 -11.53 -11.43 -1.09
CA GLU A 10 -10.63 -11.21 -2.23
C GLU A 10 -9.19 -11.58 -1.89
N LEU A 11 -8.70 -11.17 -0.70
CA LEU A 11 -7.34 -11.46 -0.25
C LEU A 11 -7.11 -12.97 -0.07
N LYS A 12 -8.13 -13.76 0.27
CA LYS A 12 -7.99 -15.23 0.31
C LYS A 12 -7.96 -15.83 -1.09
N GLU A 13 -8.75 -15.29 -2.00
CA GLU A 13 -9.00 -15.88 -3.32
C GLU A 13 -7.89 -15.61 -4.33
N HIS A 14 -7.31 -14.41 -4.32
CA HIS A 14 -6.38 -13.99 -5.37
C HIS A 14 -4.91 -13.98 -4.91
N ASP A 15 -4.03 -14.43 -5.81
CA ASP A 15 -2.60 -14.21 -5.69
C ASP A 15 -2.26 -12.75 -6.01
N PHE A 16 -1.07 -12.29 -5.59
CA PHE A 16 -0.67 -10.89 -5.71
C PHE A 16 -0.92 -10.29 -7.10
N PHE A 17 -0.43 -10.89 -8.19
CA PHE A 17 -0.58 -10.36 -9.55
C PHE A 17 -2.00 -10.43 -10.12
N LYS A 18 -2.94 -11.06 -9.43
CA LYS A 18 -4.37 -11.06 -9.77
C LYS A 18 -5.21 -10.22 -8.81
N SER A 19 -4.57 -9.58 -7.82
CA SER A 19 -5.26 -8.85 -6.75
C SER A 19 -5.56 -7.40 -7.14
N HIS A 20 -6.56 -6.80 -6.48
CA HIS A 20 -6.80 -5.36 -6.59
C HIS A 20 -5.63 -4.52 -6.04
N CYS A 21 -4.82 -5.07 -5.12
CA CYS A 21 -3.61 -4.41 -4.63
C CYS A 21 -2.59 -4.21 -5.77
N TRP A 22 -2.32 -5.26 -6.55
CA TRP A 22 -1.46 -5.17 -7.73
C TRP A 22 -2.05 -4.25 -8.78
N ALA A 23 -3.35 -4.34 -9.06
CA ALA A 23 -4.00 -3.46 -10.03
C ALA A 23 -3.84 -1.96 -9.71
N LYS A 24 -3.68 -1.59 -8.43
CA LYS A 24 -3.40 -0.22 -7.97
C LYS A 24 -1.92 0.14 -7.94
N LEU A 25 -1.02 -0.84 -7.92
CA LEU A 25 0.42 -0.61 -7.87
C LEU A 25 1.07 -0.66 -9.25
N LYS A 26 0.58 -1.51 -10.16
CA LYS A 26 1.24 -1.80 -11.46
C LYS A 26 1.57 -0.56 -12.29
N SER A 27 0.79 0.49 -12.16
CA SER A 27 0.96 1.75 -12.88
C SER A 27 0.43 2.87 -12.00
N ILE A 28 1.28 3.83 -11.67
CA ILE A 28 0.97 4.91 -10.75
C ILE A 28 1.42 6.26 -11.30
N VAL A 29 0.58 7.27 -11.10
CA VAL A 29 0.97 8.68 -11.22
C VAL A 29 1.07 9.22 -9.80
N PHE A 30 2.16 9.89 -9.48
CA PHE A 30 2.37 10.49 -8.16
C PHE A 30 2.65 11.99 -8.28
N CYS A 31 2.17 12.73 -7.29
CA CYS A 31 2.34 14.17 -7.19
C CYS A 31 3.04 14.49 -5.86
N ALA A 32 4.28 14.98 -5.92
CA ALA A 32 4.96 15.51 -4.74
C ALA A 32 4.35 16.87 -4.39
N VAL A 33 3.83 17.01 -3.18
CA VAL A 33 3.27 18.27 -2.69
C VAL A 33 4.00 18.74 -1.44
N MET A 34 4.33 20.04 -1.38
CA MET A 34 4.93 20.64 -0.20
C MET A 34 3.95 20.60 0.97
N TRP A 35 4.42 20.11 2.12
CA TRP A 35 3.60 20.07 3.33
C TRP A 35 3.76 21.35 4.14
N HIS A 36 2.69 22.15 4.21
CA HIS A 36 2.65 23.42 4.97
C HIS A 36 1.94 23.33 6.33
N GLY A 37 1.77 22.14 6.89
CA GLY A 37 1.04 21.96 8.15
C GLY A 37 -0.42 21.52 7.98
N LYS A 38 -1.10 21.30 9.11
CA LYS A 38 -2.54 20.98 9.13
C LYS A 38 -3.35 22.22 8.76
N ASN A 39 -4.46 22.03 8.04
CA ASN A 39 -5.38 23.10 7.61
C ASN A 39 -4.71 24.20 6.75
N ALA A 40 -3.62 23.86 6.03
CA ALA A 40 -2.99 24.79 5.11
C ALA A 40 -3.98 25.25 4.03
N LYS A 41 -4.04 26.56 3.78
CA LYS A 41 -4.93 27.16 2.77
C LYS A 41 -4.37 27.11 1.35
N LYS A 42 -3.10 26.71 1.21
CA LYS A 42 -2.40 26.55 -0.07
C LYS A 42 -1.59 25.25 -0.05
N ALA A 43 -1.43 24.66 -1.22
CA ALA A 43 -0.54 23.55 -1.49
C ALA A 43 0.32 23.91 -2.70
N GLU A 44 1.57 23.46 -2.71
CA GLU A 44 2.50 23.65 -3.81
C GLU A 44 2.83 22.28 -4.39
N LEU A 45 2.60 22.12 -5.69
CA LEU A 45 2.98 20.93 -6.44
C LEU A 45 4.45 21.09 -6.84
N LEU A 46 5.30 20.20 -6.33
CA LEU A 46 6.74 20.22 -6.57
C LEU A 46 7.09 19.41 -7.82
N GLU A 47 6.43 18.26 -7.99
CA GLU A 47 6.78 17.28 -9.02
C GLU A 47 5.58 16.41 -9.37
N VAL A 48 5.53 15.97 -10.62
CA VAL A 48 4.62 14.93 -11.09
C VAL A 48 5.46 13.89 -11.82
N GLY A 49 5.36 12.65 -11.38
CA GLY A 49 6.02 11.50 -12.01
C GLY A 49 5.04 10.37 -12.25
N SER A 50 5.48 9.41 -13.05
CA SER A 50 4.76 8.17 -13.29
C SER A 50 5.69 6.99 -13.24
N LEU A 51 5.19 5.85 -12.77
CA LEU A 51 5.94 4.62 -12.68
C LEU A 51 5.05 3.45 -13.10
N ASP A 52 5.57 2.64 -14.01
CA ASP A 52 5.01 1.35 -14.39
C ASP A 52 5.92 0.25 -13.84
N PHE A 53 5.36 -0.63 -13.03
CA PHE A 53 6.06 -1.77 -12.47
C PHE A 53 5.86 -3.01 -13.33
N LEU A 54 6.93 -3.81 -13.46
CA LEU A 54 6.91 -5.12 -14.10
C LEU A 54 6.82 -6.24 -13.05
N GLU A 55 6.24 -7.38 -13.43
CA GLU A 55 6.10 -8.52 -12.50
C GLU A 55 7.45 -9.11 -12.05
N ASP A 56 8.50 -8.92 -12.85
CA ASP A 56 9.85 -9.41 -12.60
C ASP A 56 10.76 -8.40 -11.90
N ASP A 57 10.27 -7.20 -11.57
CA ASP A 57 11.00 -6.23 -10.76
C ASP A 57 11.29 -6.79 -9.36
N ASP A 58 12.53 -6.66 -8.89
CA ASP A 58 12.92 -7.21 -7.58
C ASP A 58 12.15 -6.57 -6.42
N LEU A 59 11.89 -5.27 -6.49
CA LEU A 59 11.05 -4.58 -5.51
C LEU A 59 9.61 -5.16 -5.50
N ILE A 60 9.07 -5.50 -6.67
CA ILE A 60 7.73 -6.09 -6.77
C ILE A 60 7.69 -7.51 -6.20
N LYS A 61 8.74 -8.31 -6.39
CA LYS A 61 8.86 -9.63 -5.75
C LYS A 61 8.87 -9.51 -4.22
N GLU A 62 9.52 -8.48 -3.68
CA GLU A 62 9.48 -8.21 -2.23
C GLU A 62 8.10 -7.74 -1.75
N ILE A 63 7.41 -6.88 -2.51
CA ILE A 63 6.03 -6.46 -2.19
C ILE A 63 5.05 -7.64 -2.25
N ARG A 64 5.24 -8.55 -3.21
CA ARG A 64 4.50 -9.81 -3.27
C ARG A 64 4.70 -10.64 -2.01
N ALA A 65 5.94 -10.74 -1.51
CA ALA A 65 6.22 -11.49 -0.28
C ALA A 65 5.46 -10.93 0.93
N ASP A 66 5.33 -9.60 1.03
CA ASP A 66 4.50 -8.95 2.06
C ASP A 66 3.02 -9.27 1.89
N TYR A 67 2.50 -9.18 0.65
CA TYR A 67 1.12 -9.52 0.35
C TYR A 67 0.81 -10.97 0.77
N ASP A 68 1.68 -11.90 0.37
CA ASP A 68 1.54 -13.33 0.69
C ASP A 68 1.66 -13.59 2.19
N PHE A 69 2.54 -12.86 2.90
CA PHE A 69 2.61 -12.90 4.37
C PHE A 69 1.29 -12.46 5.01
N ILE A 70 0.74 -11.32 4.58
CA ILE A 70 -0.53 -10.77 5.09
C ILE A 70 -1.69 -11.73 4.78
N ARG A 71 -1.76 -12.26 3.56
CA ARG A 71 -2.75 -13.26 3.13
C ARG A 71 -2.70 -14.53 3.97
N LYS A 72 -1.50 -15.08 4.21
CA LYS A 72 -1.29 -16.26 5.06
C LYS A 72 -1.74 -16.00 6.49
N LYS A 73 -1.37 -14.84 7.04
CA LYS A 73 -1.78 -14.43 8.39
C LYS A 73 -3.29 -14.33 8.54
N LEU A 74 -3.96 -13.65 7.59
CA LEU A 74 -5.41 -13.57 7.53
C LEU A 74 -6.08 -14.94 7.45
N THR A 75 -5.55 -15.84 6.61
CA THR A 75 -6.11 -17.18 6.41
C THR A 75 -5.98 -18.03 7.67
N LYS A 76 -4.86 -17.93 8.37
CA LYS A 76 -4.55 -18.75 9.55
C LYS A 76 -5.16 -18.23 10.85
N TYR A 77 -5.21 -16.91 11.03
CA TYR A 77 -5.52 -16.28 12.32
C TYR A 77 -6.72 -15.32 12.25
N GLY A 78 -7.34 -15.16 11.08
CA GLY A 78 -8.49 -14.28 10.89
C GLY A 78 -8.11 -12.82 10.65
N PHE A 79 -9.10 -12.02 10.24
CA PHE A 79 -8.90 -10.63 9.82
C PHE A 79 -8.40 -9.71 10.94
N GLU A 80 -8.88 -9.90 12.17
CA GLU A 80 -8.50 -9.08 13.32
C GLU A 80 -7.02 -9.24 13.72
N SER A 81 -6.38 -10.33 13.28
CA SER A 81 -4.94 -10.55 13.49
C SER A 81 -4.07 -9.61 12.65
N LEU A 82 -4.62 -8.95 11.64
CA LEU A 82 -3.88 -8.04 10.77
C LEU A 82 -3.54 -6.73 11.49
N THR A 83 -2.30 -6.28 11.35
CA THR A 83 -1.76 -5.11 12.04
C THR A 83 -0.83 -4.28 11.16
N GLY A 84 -0.59 -3.03 11.54
CA GLY A 84 0.41 -2.18 10.89
C GLY A 84 1.87 -2.66 11.05
N LYS A 85 2.12 -3.73 11.82
CA LYS A 85 3.45 -4.35 11.89
C LYS A 85 3.69 -5.35 10.75
N ASP A 86 2.65 -5.70 10.00
CA ASP A 86 2.76 -6.69 8.93
C ASP A 86 3.49 -6.10 7.72
N GLY A 87 4.37 -6.90 7.11
CA GLY A 87 5.11 -6.59 5.88
C GLY A 87 6.21 -5.51 6.01
N LYS A 88 7.19 -5.56 5.11
CA LYS A 88 8.37 -4.69 5.01
C LYS A 88 8.15 -3.42 4.18
N TRP A 89 7.37 -3.51 3.11
CA TRP A 89 7.07 -2.47 2.12
C TRP A 89 5.59 -2.07 2.14
N ILE A 90 4.69 -3.05 2.20
CA ILE A 90 3.26 -2.82 2.37
C ILE A 90 2.78 -3.40 3.71
N GLN A 91 1.77 -2.75 4.31
CA GLN A 91 1.26 -3.10 5.65
C GLN A 91 -0.26 -3.02 5.72
N ALA A 92 -0.86 -3.81 6.60
CA ALA A 92 -2.30 -3.83 6.85
C ALA A 92 -2.67 -2.91 8.03
N ARG A 93 -2.90 -1.61 7.78
CA ARG A 93 -3.29 -0.67 8.84
C ARG A 93 -4.79 -0.46 8.92
N THR A 94 -5.27 -0.15 10.12
CA THR A 94 -6.63 0.33 10.36
C THR A 94 -6.89 1.59 9.55
N LYS A 95 -8.05 1.65 8.88
CA LYS A 95 -8.51 2.86 8.19
C LYS A 95 -9.72 3.44 8.95
N GLY A 96 -9.74 4.76 9.11
CA GLY A 96 -10.79 5.48 9.84
C GLY A 96 -10.25 6.22 11.07
N PRO A 97 -11.09 7.04 11.74
CA PRO A 97 -10.68 8.00 12.77
C PRO A 97 -10.22 7.39 14.10
N GLY A 98 -10.08 6.06 14.22
CA GLY A 98 -10.05 5.37 15.51
C GLY A 98 -11.46 5.25 16.11
N HIS A 99 -11.61 4.56 17.25
CA HIS A 99 -12.90 4.30 17.93
C HIS A 99 -13.81 3.24 17.27
N GLY A 100 -13.33 1.99 17.13
CA GLY A 100 -14.16 0.85 16.73
C GLY A 100 -14.14 0.51 15.24
N SER A 101 -13.39 1.24 14.41
CA SER A 101 -13.16 0.83 13.01
C SER A 101 -12.31 -0.44 12.96
N THR A 102 -12.90 -1.53 12.47
CA THR A 102 -12.22 -2.81 12.23
C THR A 102 -11.60 -2.86 10.83
N SER A 103 -12.04 -2.01 9.91
CA SER A 103 -11.58 -2.03 8.53
C SER A 103 -10.07 -1.82 8.39
N ARG A 104 -9.46 -2.51 7.43
CA ARG A 104 -8.03 -2.46 7.12
C ARG A 104 -7.81 -2.04 5.67
N ALA A 105 -6.70 -1.37 5.41
CA ALA A 105 -6.22 -1.07 4.07
C ALA A 105 -4.75 -1.45 3.94
N PHE A 106 -4.33 -1.79 2.73
CA PHE A 106 -2.92 -1.83 2.36
C PHE A 106 -2.39 -0.40 2.33
N TYR A 107 -1.31 -0.17 3.05
CA TYR A 107 -0.54 1.07 2.99
C TYR A 107 0.89 0.75 2.55
N ALA A 108 1.40 1.52 1.59
CA ALA A 108 2.83 1.62 1.35
C ALA A 108 3.49 2.31 2.56
N ARG A 109 4.55 1.69 3.07
CA ARG A 109 5.45 2.27 4.07
C ARG A 109 6.25 3.43 3.47
N LYS A 110 6.89 4.22 4.33
CA LYS A 110 7.63 5.43 3.89
C LYS A 110 8.78 5.06 2.97
N GLU A 111 9.41 3.93 3.24
CA GLU A 111 10.52 3.36 2.49
C GLU A 111 10.09 2.98 1.07
N LEU A 112 8.91 2.38 0.90
CA LEU A 112 8.34 2.12 -0.43
C LEU A 112 8.02 3.42 -1.16
N VAL A 113 7.41 4.39 -0.49
CA VAL A 113 7.11 5.69 -1.11
C VAL A 113 8.40 6.37 -1.58
N LYS A 114 9.45 6.36 -0.75
CA LYS A 114 10.76 6.90 -1.14
C LYS A 114 11.31 6.20 -2.38
N LYS A 115 11.23 4.88 -2.44
CA LYS A 115 11.66 4.10 -3.61
C LYS A 115 10.87 4.43 -4.87
N ILE A 116 9.56 4.67 -4.76
CA ILE A 116 8.74 5.09 -5.91
C ILE A 116 9.23 6.44 -6.46
N PHE A 117 9.52 7.42 -5.60
CA PHE A 117 10.10 8.69 -6.04
C PHE A 117 11.49 8.50 -6.67
N GLU A 118 12.37 7.69 -6.07
CA GLU A 118 13.72 7.42 -6.60
C GLU A 118 13.71 6.71 -7.97
N ILE A 119 12.66 5.98 -8.33
CA ILE A 119 12.55 5.25 -9.62
C ILE A 119 11.82 6.08 -10.68
N GLY A 120 10.89 6.94 -10.27
CA GLY A 120 10.06 7.74 -11.18
C GLY A 120 10.67 9.09 -11.60
N GLU A 121 11.86 9.44 -11.09
CA GLU A 121 12.73 10.52 -11.59
C GLU A 121 13.45 10.07 -12.88
#